data_AF-A0A7V9SRH0-F1
#
_entry.id   AF-A0A7V9SRH0-F1
#
_cell.length_a   1.000
_cell.length_b   1.000
_cell.length_c   1.000
_cell.angle_alpha   90.00
_cell.angle_beta   90.00
_cell.angle_gamma   90.00
#
_symmetry.space_group_name_H-M   'P 1'
#
loop_
_entity.id
_entity.type
_entity.pdbx_description
1 polymer ?
#
loop_
_entity_poly.entity_id
_entity_poly.type
_entity_poly.pdbx_seq_one_letter_code
_entity_poly.pdbx_strand_id
1 'polypeptide(L)' 'MLTFDKNALCQPGTINFSAPPNNNISSYDWDFGDGSVTSTTATTISHFYATYGTFLVTLTAKSLFGCDSSDTATITV' A
#
# COMPACT_ATOMS: atom_id res chain seq x y z
N MET A 1 -4.00 -5.30 9.67
CA MET A 1 -2.67 -4.72 9.47
C MET A 1 -2.33 -4.86 7.99
N LEU A 2 -1.68 -3.86 7.42
CA LEU A 2 -1.16 -3.87 6.05
C LEU A 2 -0.30 -5.13 5.84
N THR A 3 -0.53 -5.84 4.75
CA THR A 3 0.25 -7.03 4.37
C THR A 3 0.76 -6.90 2.94
N PHE A 4 1.93 -7.46 2.67
CA PHE A 4 2.56 -7.45 1.36
C PHE A 4 3.37 -8.72 1.16
N ASP A 5 3.49 -9.18 -0.08
CA ASP A 5 4.40 -10.29 -0.41
C ASP A 5 5.82 -9.82 -0.11
N LYS A 6 6.39 -10.37 0.97
CA LYS A 6 7.64 -9.93 1.60
C LYS A 6 8.87 -10.37 0.80
N ASN A 7 8.90 -10.06 -0.48
CA ASN A 7 10.08 -10.24 -1.30
C ASN A 7 10.97 -9.02 -1.10
N ALA A 8 12.08 -9.20 -0.38
CA ALA A 8 13.23 -8.34 -0.58
C ALA A 8 13.62 -8.51 -2.05
N LEU A 9 13.26 -7.53 -2.87
CA LEU A 9 13.64 -7.53 -4.26
C LEU A 9 15.13 -7.22 -4.29
N CYS A 10 15.90 -7.95 -5.10
CA CYS A 10 17.30 -7.64 -5.38
C CYS A 10 17.46 -7.05 -6.79
N GLN A 11 16.34 -6.59 -7.35
CA GLN A 11 16.17 -5.99 -8.67
C GLN A 11 14.82 -5.25 -8.70
N PRO A 12 14.59 -4.35 -9.68
CA PRO A 12 13.26 -3.82 -9.93
C PRO A 12 12.20 -4.92 -10.02
N GLY A 13 11.05 -4.70 -9.40
CA GLY A 13 10.02 -5.73 -9.30
C GLY A 13 8.69 -5.21 -8.77
N THR A 14 7.69 -6.08 -8.90
CA THR A 14 6.32 -5.80 -8.46
C THR A 14 6.09 -6.37 -7.07
N ILE A 15 5.55 -5.55 -6.17
CA ILE A 15 5.07 -5.97 -4.85
C ILE A 15 3.54 -5.90 -4.84
N ASN A 16 2.92 -6.95 -4.32
CA ASN A 16 1.48 -6.97 -4.07
C ASN A 16 1.21 -6.52 -2.63
N PHE A 17 0.27 -5.60 -2.47
CA PHE A 17 -0.20 -5.07 -1.20
C PHE A 17 -1.65 -5.48 -0.98
N SER A 18 -1.98 -5.73 0.28
CA SER A 18 -3.32 -6.09 0.71
C SER A 18 -3.69 -5.33 1.98
N ALA A 19 -4.84 -4.66 1.91
CA ALA A 19 -5.52 -4.00 3.01
C ALA A 19 -6.55 -4.97 3.64
N PRO A 20 -6.82 -4.83 4.95
CA PRO A 20 -7.81 -5.66 5.62
C PRO A 20 -9.21 -5.41 5.02
N PRO A 21 -9.95 -6.46 4.63
CA PRO A 21 -11.30 -6.29 4.11
C PRO A 21 -12.21 -5.75 5.22
N ASN A 22 -12.93 -4.67 4.92
CA ASN A 22 -13.86 -4.05 5.85
C ASN A 22 -15.02 -3.41 5.09
N ASN A 23 -16.25 -3.81 5.43
CA ASN A 23 -17.47 -3.36 4.76
C ASN A 23 -17.82 -1.90 5.08
N ASN A 24 -17.13 -1.28 6.05
CA ASN A 24 -17.33 0.10 6.48
C ASN A 24 -16.29 1.06 5.91
N ILE A 25 -15.42 0.58 5.00
CA ILE A 25 -14.43 1.40 4.29
C ILE A 25 -15.00 1.83 2.95
N SER A 26 -14.90 3.13 2.66
CA SER A 26 -15.30 3.74 1.39
C SER A 26 -14.18 3.66 0.35
N SER A 27 -12.93 3.85 0.76
CA SER A 27 -11.76 3.77 -0.11
C SER A 27 -10.46 3.53 0.65
N TYR A 28 -9.43 3.10 -0.09
CA TYR A 28 -8.05 2.98 0.34
C TYR A 28 -7.18 3.92 -0.49
N ASP A 29 -6.43 4.78 0.18
CA ASP A 29 -5.40 5.61 -0.44
C ASP A 29 -4.03 5.01 -0.14
N TRP A 30 -3.27 4.77 -1.19
CA TRP A 30 -1.94 4.19 -1.16
C TRP A 30 -0.92 5.24 -1.55
N ASP A 31 0.08 5.43 -0.71
CA ASP A 31 1.32 6.11 -1.05
C ASP A 31 2.44 5.06 -1.02
N PHE A 32 3.10 4.84 -2.15
CA PHE A 32 4.14 3.82 -2.28
C PHE A 32 5.52 4.32 -1.85
N GLY A 33 5.67 5.60 -1.49
CA GLY A 33 6.93 6.17 -1.03
C GLY A 33 7.96 6.41 -2.13
N ASP A 34 7.66 6.10 -3.39
CA ASP A 34 8.47 6.40 -4.57
C ASP A 34 7.97 7.63 -5.35
N GLY A 35 6.98 8.34 -4.81
CA GLY A 35 6.28 9.44 -5.45
C GLY A 35 4.96 9.05 -6.15
N SER A 36 4.66 7.74 -6.24
CA SER A 36 3.40 7.25 -6.78
C SER A 36 2.34 7.15 -5.68
N VAL A 37 1.15 7.65 -6.00
CA VAL A 37 -0.04 7.54 -5.14
C VAL A 37 -1.21 6.95 -5.90
N THR A 38 -2.08 6.20 -5.23
CA THR A 38 -3.27 5.60 -5.86
C THR A 38 -4.43 5.47 -4.88
N SER A 39 -5.61 5.88 -5.30
CA SER A 39 -6.86 5.68 -4.56
C SER A 39 -7.69 4.57 -5.21
N THR A 40 -8.19 3.62 -4.42
CA THR A 40 -9.01 2.50 -4.92
C THR A 40 -9.98 2.00 -3.87
N THR A 41 -11.05 1.33 -4.30
CA THR A 41 -11.96 0.57 -3.40
C THR A 41 -11.52 -0.89 -3.26
N ALA A 42 -10.58 -1.35 -4.09
CA ALA A 42 -10.03 -2.69 -4.01
C ALA A 42 -9.16 -2.84 -2.76
N THR A 43 -9.28 -3.98 -2.08
CA THR A 43 -8.44 -4.31 -0.93
C THR A 43 -7.04 -4.74 -1.34
N THR A 44 -6.82 -5.10 -2.61
CA THR A 44 -5.53 -5.54 -3.12
C THR A 44 -5.06 -4.64 -4.26
N ILE A 45 -3.76 -4.33 -4.28
CA ILE A 45 -3.12 -3.55 -5.33
C ILE A 45 -1.68 -4.04 -5.56
N SER A 46 -1.15 -3.86 -6.76
CA SER A 46 0.24 -4.19 -7.09
C SER A 46 0.98 -2.94 -7.53
N HIS A 47 2.22 -2.76 -7.11
CA HIS A 47 3.06 -1.62 -7.51
C HIS A 47 4.45 -2.09 -7.95
N PHE A 48 4.96 -1.50 -9.03
CA PHE A 48 6.28 -1.81 -9.58
C PHE A 48 7.31 -0.77 -9.14
N TYR A 49 8.33 -1.19 -8.40
CA TYR A 49 9.44 -0.35 -8.01
C TYR A 49 10.56 -0.45 -9.04
N ALA A 50 10.81 0.65 -9.76
CA ALA A 50 11.80 0.70 -10.84
C ALA A 50 13.24 0.91 -10.37
N THR A 51 13.44 1.35 -9.12
CA THR A 51 14.75 1.71 -8.57
C THR A 51 14.99 1.01 -7.24
N TYR A 52 16.28 0.78 -6.95
CA TYR A 52 16.73 0.29 -5.65
C TYR A 52 16.53 1.36 -4.59
N GLY A 53 16.12 0.94 -3.41
CA GLY A 53 15.88 1.88 -2.33
C GLY A 53 15.01 1.33 -1.21
N THR A 54 14.88 2.16 -0.18
CA THR A 54 13.94 1.92 0.91
C THR A 54 12.76 2.83 0.73
N PHE A 55 11.58 2.25 0.60
CA PHE A 55 10.32 2.96 0.37
C PHE A 55 9.41 2.81 1.58
N LEU A 56 8.88 3.94 2.08
CA LEU A 56 7.90 3.95 3.15
C LEU A 56 6.50 3.96 2.54
N VAL A 57 5.86 2.81 2.53
CA VAL A 57 4.50 2.65 2.03
C VAL A 57 3.51 3.04 3.11
N THR A 58 2.56 3.89 2.78
CA THR A 58 1.47 4.31 3.66
C THR A 58 0.14 3.92 3.05
N LEU A 59 -0.65 3.15 3.79
CA LEU A 59 -2.04 2.85 3.49
C LEU A 59 -2.92 3.74 4.37
N THR A 60 -3.85 4.49 3.78
CA THR A 60 -4.92 5.20 4.50
C THR A 60 -6.27 4.63 4.11
N ALA A 61 -6.93 4.00 5.06
CA ALA A 61 -8.31 3.51 4.94
C ALA A 61 -9.28 4.62 5.34
N LYS A 62 -10.19 4.99 4.44
CA LYS A 62 -11.25 5.96 4.70
C LYS A 62 -12.56 5.27 4.99
N SER A 63 -13.20 5.59 6.09
CA SER A 63 -14.48 4.99 6.46
C SER A 63 -15.66 5.74 5.83
N LEU A 64 -16.75 5.01 5.58
CA LEU A 64 -18.06 5.59 5.24
C LEU A 64 -18.58 6.56 6.32
N PHE A 65 -18.08 6.46 7.55
CA PHE A 65 -18.47 7.33 8.68
C PHE A 65 -17.56 8.56 8.85
N GLY A 66 -16.63 8.80 7.92
CA GLY A 66 -15.71 9.95 7.96
C GLY A 66 -14.51 9.79 8.89
N CYS A 67 -14.28 8.58 9.43
CA CYS A 67 -13.06 8.25 10.16
C CYS A 67 -11.99 7.70 9.22
N ASP A 68 -10.75 8.16 9.39
CA ASP A 68 -9.61 7.66 8.63
C ASP A 68 -8.64 6.93 9.56
N SER A 69 -8.03 5.85 9.07
CA SER A 69 -6.97 5.13 9.76
C SER A 69 -5.83 4.85 8.80
N SER A 70 -4.60 5.05 9.24
CA SER A 70 -3.41 4.75 8.44
C SER A 70 -2.56 3.66 9.06
N ASP A 71 -1.84 2.94 8.20
CA ASP A 71 -0.83 1.94 8.56
C ASP A 71 0.35 2.10 7.62
N THR A 72 1.56 1.82 8.12
CA THR A 72 2.80 2.02 7.34
C THR A 72 3.66 0.78 7.32
N ALA A 73 4.39 0.59 6.22
CA ALA A 73 5.34 -0.48 6.06
C ALA A 73 6.58 -0.01 5.29
N THR A 74 7.73 -0.56 5.63
CA THR A 74 8.98 -0.31 4.92
C THR A 74 9.26 -1.45 3.95
N ILE A 75 9.48 -1.11 2.69
CA ILE A 75 9.89 -2.03 1.62
C ILE A 75 11.33 -1.70 1.23
N THR A 76 12.13 -2.73 0.99
CA THR A 76 13.48 -2.59 0.45
C THR A 76 13.57 -3.33 -0.87
N VAL A 77 13.97 -2.61 -1.91
CA VAL A 77 14.13 -3.07 -3.30
C VAL A 77 15.58 -2.96 -3.71
#